data_AF-A0AAU5MDZ3-F1
#
_entry.id   AF-A0AAU5MDZ3-F1
#
_cell.length_a   1.000
_cell.length_b   1.000
_cell.length_c   1.000
_cell.angle_alpha   90.00
_cell.angle_beta   90.00
_cell.angle_gamma   90.00
#
_symmetry.space_group_name_H-M   'P 1'
#
loop_
_entity.id
_entity.type
_entity.pdbx_description
1 polymer ?
#
loop_
_entity_poly.entity_id
_entity_poly.type
_entity_poly.pdbx_seq_one_letter_code
_entity_poly.pdbx_strand_id
1 'polypeptide(L)'
;MAITGAIAGKRRFLDQWARALGVGNDLEAMAKLRAVMNELDDARSQLQKTTRVLADAPDPDANEGAAGAMTALEQTWRNLLAVERRFAKHERGRK
;
A
#
# COMPACT_ATOMS: atom_id res chain seq x y z
N MET A 1 30.79 -14.29 1.40
CA MET A 1 29.79 -14.78 2.39
C MET A 1 28.67 -13.76 2.70
N ALA A 2 28.29 -12.85 1.78
CA ALA A 2 27.26 -11.81 2.05
C ALA A 2 25.87 -12.12 1.44
N ILE A 3 25.81 -13.00 0.44
CA ILE A 3 24.60 -13.29 -0.35
C ILE A 3 23.51 -13.98 0.50
N THR A 4 23.91 -14.84 1.43
CA THR A 4 23.01 -15.63 2.28
C THR A 4 22.21 -14.79 3.27
N GLY A 5 22.82 -13.73 3.83
CA GLY A 5 22.16 -12.84 4.79
C GLY A 5 21.08 -11.95 4.16
N ALA A 6 21.32 -11.45 2.94
CA ALA A 6 20.36 -10.64 2.21
C ALA A 6 19.10 -11.43 1.81
N ILE A 7 19.25 -12.70 1.46
CA ILE A 7 18.13 -13.60 1.12
C ILE A 7 17.29 -13.91 2.37
N ALA A 8 17.95 -14.20 3.51
CA ALA A 8 17.26 -14.45 4.77
C ALA A 8 16.45 -13.22 5.25
N GLY A 9 17.00 -12.00 5.11
CA GLY A 9 16.30 -10.76 5.44
C GLY A 9 15.04 -10.52 4.60
N LYS A 10 15.11 -10.76 3.29
CA LYS A 10 13.95 -10.64 2.37
C LYS A 10 12.83 -11.62 2.73
N ARG A 11 13.17 -12.86 3.07
CA ARG A 11 12.19 -13.89 3.46
C ARG A 11 11.49 -13.53 4.78
N ARG A 12 12.26 -13.10 5.78
CA ARG A 12 11.71 -12.63 7.07
C ARG A 12 10.81 -11.40 6.92
N PHE A 13 11.09 -10.52 5.95
CA PHE A 13 10.22 -9.39 5.64
C PHE A 13 8.87 -9.83 5.09
N LEU A 14 8.85 -10.72 4.09
CA LEU A 14 7.59 -11.22 3.50
C LEU A 14 6.79 -12.08 4.49
N ASP A 15 7.45 -12.85 5.37
CA ASP A 15 6.79 -13.57 6.46
C ASP A 15 6.04 -12.63 7.41
N GLN A 16 6.62 -11.47 7.75
CA GLN A 16 5.95 -10.49 8.60
C GLN A 16 4.73 -9.88 7.91
N TRP A 17 4.83 -9.56 6.62
CA TRP A 17 3.70 -9.08 5.84
C TRP A 17 2.60 -10.14 5.71
N ALA A 18 2.95 -11.39 5.46
CA ALA A 18 1.97 -12.48 5.39
C ALA A 18 1.23 -12.67 6.73
N ARG A 19 1.94 -12.54 7.86
CA ARG A 19 1.32 -12.56 9.20
C ARG A 19 0.41 -11.36 9.44
N ALA A 20 0.87 -10.15 9.10
CA ALA A 20 0.08 -8.92 9.26
C ALA A 20 -1.19 -8.95 8.40
N LEU A 21 -1.09 -9.50 7.18
CA LEU A 21 -2.22 -9.70 6.28
C LEU A 21 -3.08 -10.90 6.69
N GLY A 22 -2.61 -11.81 7.55
CA GLY A 22 -3.32 -13.04 7.90
C GLY A 22 -3.57 -13.95 6.70
N VAL A 23 -2.52 -14.27 5.94
CA VAL A 23 -2.57 -15.07 4.70
C VAL A 23 -1.52 -16.18 4.70
N GLY A 24 -1.80 -17.28 3.99
CA GLY A 24 -0.96 -18.48 3.98
C GLY A 24 0.01 -18.57 2.80
N ASN A 25 -0.25 -17.85 1.70
CA ASN A 25 0.55 -17.89 0.48
C ASN A 25 0.64 -16.51 -0.20
N ASP A 26 1.52 -16.42 -1.19
CA ASP A 26 1.82 -15.15 -1.87
C ASP A 26 0.64 -14.64 -2.71
N LEU A 27 -0.19 -15.55 -3.26
CA LEU A 27 -1.38 -15.19 -4.03
C LEU A 27 -2.45 -14.51 -3.17
N GLU A 28 -2.73 -15.07 -2.00
CA GLU A 28 -3.63 -14.47 -1.00
C GLU A 28 -3.09 -13.12 -0.52
N ALA A 29 -1.77 -13.02 -0.29
CA ALA A 29 -1.14 -11.76 0.09
C ALA A 29 -1.34 -10.68 -0.98
N MET A 30 -1.10 -11.01 -2.25
CA MET A 30 -1.34 -10.10 -3.37
C MET A 30 -2.81 -9.69 -3.48
N ALA A 31 -3.74 -10.64 -3.32
CA ALA A 31 -5.17 -10.35 -3.36
C ALA A 31 -5.60 -9.37 -2.24
N LYS A 32 -5.14 -9.60 -1.00
CA LYS A 32 -5.43 -8.67 0.11
C LYS A 32 -4.79 -7.30 -0.11
N LEU A 33 -3.54 -7.24 -0.58
CA LEU A 33 -2.89 -5.96 -0.90
C LEU A 33 -3.65 -5.19 -1.97
N ARG A 34 -4.17 -5.86 -3.00
CA ARG A 34 -5.01 -5.23 -4.03
C ARG A 34 -6.32 -4.70 -3.47
N ALA A 35 -6.97 -5.45 -2.58
CA ALA A 35 -8.20 -4.98 -1.92
C ALA A 35 -7.94 -3.69 -1.12
N VAL A 36 -6.89 -3.68 -0.29
CA VAL A 36 -6.49 -2.48 0.49
C VAL A 36 -6.13 -1.32 -0.43
N MET A 37 -5.41 -1.59 -1.53
CA MET A 37 -5.11 -0.57 -2.52
C MET A 37 -6.42 0.01 -3.08
N ASN A 38 -7.37 -0.80 -3.56
CA ASN A 38 -8.66 -0.28 -4.05
C ASN A 38 -9.39 0.61 -3.03
N GLU A 39 -9.36 0.28 -1.73
CA GLU A 39 -9.92 1.13 -0.67
C GLU A 39 -9.20 2.50 -0.58
N LEU A 40 -7.88 2.54 -0.80
CA LEU A 40 -7.12 3.80 -0.88
C LEU A 40 -7.48 4.62 -2.13
N ASP A 41 -7.77 3.98 -3.26
CA ASP A 41 -8.25 4.66 -4.47
C ASP A 41 -9.66 5.25 -4.26
N ASP A 42 -10.53 4.55 -3.53
CA ASP A 42 -11.83 5.08 -3.14
C ASP A 42 -11.67 6.29 -2.20
N ALA A 43 -10.78 6.21 -1.22
CA ALA A 43 -10.45 7.32 -0.33
C ALA A 43 -9.88 8.52 -1.11
N ARG A 44 -9.00 8.27 -2.10
CA ARG A 44 -8.49 9.28 -3.02
C ARG A 44 -9.62 9.96 -3.78
N SER A 45 -10.57 9.19 -4.31
CA SER A 45 -11.73 9.71 -5.04
C SER A 45 -12.61 10.61 -4.17
N GLN A 46 -12.85 10.21 -2.91
CA GLN A 46 -13.59 11.06 -1.96
C GLN A 46 -12.83 12.35 -1.64
N LEU A 47 -11.52 12.27 -1.41
CA LEU A 47 -10.70 13.43 -1.12
C LEU A 47 -10.62 14.41 -2.30
N GLN A 48 -10.64 13.91 -3.54
CA GLN A 48 -10.75 14.75 -4.74
C GLN A 48 -12.09 15.49 -4.77
N LYS A 49 -13.19 14.86 -4.36
CA LYS A 49 -14.49 15.56 -4.25
C LYS A 49 -14.45 16.64 -3.17
N THR A 50 -13.86 16.36 -2.01
CA THR A 50 -13.66 17.35 -0.94
C THR A 50 -12.85 18.54 -1.44
N THR A 51 -11.75 18.30 -2.16
CA THR A 51 -10.91 19.36 -2.73
C THR A 51 -11.68 20.24 -3.71
N ARG A 52 -12.60 19.66 -4.49
CA ARG A 52 -13.47 20.44 -5.38
C ARG A 52 -14.44 21.34 -4.61
N VAL A 53 -15.03 20.83 -3.52
CA VAL A 53 -15.90 21.64 -2.65
C VAL A 53 -15.12 22.81 -2.03
N LEU A 54 -13.88 22.55 -1.58
CA LEU A 54 -13.01 23.60 -1.02
C LEU A 54 -12.57 24.63 -2.07
N ALA A 55 -12.60 24.32 -3.36
CA ALA A 55 -12.32 25.30 -4.40
C ALA A 55 -13.41 26.39 -4.46
N ASP A 56 -14.67 26.02 -4.19
CA ASP A 56 -15.81 26.96 -4.17
C ASP A 56 -15.95 27.69 -2.82
N ALA A 57 -15.48 27.07 -1.74
CA ALA A 57 -15.48 27.63 -0.38
C ALA A 57 -14.08 27.44 0.27
N PRO A 58 -13.10 28.29 -0.06
CA PRO A 58 -11.72 28.10 0.37
C PRO A 58 -11.56 28.33 1.86
N ASP A 59 -11.08 27.30 2.53
CA ASP A 59 -10.59 27.33 3.91
C ASP A 59 -9.11 26.89 3.90
N PRO A 60 -8.17 27.75 4.35
CA PRO A 60 -6.74 27.45 4.27
C PRO A 60 -6.33 26.17 5.00
N ASP A 61 -6.88 25.93 6.19
CA ASP A 61 -6.53 24.78 7.03
C ASP A 61 -7.09 23.48 6.41
N ALA A 62 -8.32 23.53 5.91
CA ALA A 62 -8.93 22.41 5.21
C ALA A 62 -8.20 22.08 3.90
N ASN A 63 -7.73 23.11 3.18
CA ASN A 63 -6.92 22.94 1.96
C ASN A 63 -5.56 22.29 2.25
N GLU A 64 -4.86 22.75 3.28
CA GLU A 64 -3.61 22.13 3.72
C GLU A 64 -3.83 20.67 4.14
N GLY A 65 -4.86 20.41 4.95
CA GLY A 65 -5.23 19.06 5.36
C GLY A 65 -5.54 18.13 4.18
N ALA A 66 -6.31 18.61 3.20
CA ALA A 66 -6.64 17.84 2.00
C ALA A 66 -5.41 17.53 1.14
N ALA A 67 -4.51 18.49 0.96
CA ALA A 67 -3.25 18.29 0.23
C ALA A 67 -2.32 17.30 0.94
N GLY A 68 -2.20 17.41 2.27
CA GLY A 68 -1.44 16.48 3.09
C GLY A 68 -1.98 15.05 3.02
N ALA A 69 -3.30 14.90 3.15
CA ALA A 69 -3.96 13.60 3.03
C ALA A 69 -3.76 12.96 1.64
N MET A 70 -3.83 13.76 0.56
CA MET A 70 -3.59 13.27 -0.81
C MET A 70 -2.16 12.73 -0.96
N THR A 71 -1.18 13.48 -0.45
CA THR A 71 0.23 13.06 -0.46
C THR A 71 0.43 11.76 0.32
N ALA A 72 -0.18 11.64 1.50
CA ALA A 72 -0.08 10.45 2.34
C ALA A 72 -0.71 9.21 1.69
N LEU A 73 -1.88 9.36 1.04
CA LEU A 73 -2.53 8.29 0.28
C LEU A 73 -1.64 7.79 -0.87
N GLU A 74 -1.08 8.71 -1.66
CA GLU A 74 -0.19 8.34 -2.77
C GLU A 74 1.10 7.66 -2.33
N GLN A 75 1.67 8.09 -1.20
CA GLN A 75 2.86 7.46 -0.64
C GLN A 75 2.54 6.06 -0.12
N THR A 76 1.42 5.90 0.59
CA THR A 76 0.96 4.62 1.11
C THR A 76 0.70 3.63 -0.03
N TRP A 77 -0.01 4.06 -1.09
CA TRP A 77 -0.24 3.26 -2.28
C TRP A 77 1.06 2.74 -2.90
N ARG A 78 2.03 3.64 -3.13
CA ARG A 78 3.35 3.27 -3.70
C ARG A 78 4.08 2.25 -2.83
N ASN A 79 4.01 2.40 -1.51
CA ASN A 79 4.62 1.46 -0.58
C ASN A 79 3.95 0.09 -0.63
N LEU A 80 2.62 0.02 -0.67
CA LEU A 80 1.88 -1.24 -0.78
C LEU A 80 2.15 -1.94 -2.12
N LEU A 81 2.20 -1.19 -3.23
CA LEU A 81 2.57 -1.71 -4.54
C LEU A 81 3.99 -2.31 -4.54
N ALA A 82 4.93 -1.69 -3.82
CA ALA A 82 6.27 -2.23 -3.67
C ALA A 82 6.28 -3.57 -2.91
N VAL A 83 5.41 -3.73 -1.91
CA VAL A 83 5.24 -4.99 -1.17
C VAL A 83 4.59 -6.05 -2.06
N GLU A 84 3.52 -5.72 -2.79
CA GLU A 84 2.86 -6.64 -3.73
C GLU A 84 3.85 -7.18 -4.76
N ARG A 85 4.68 -6.31 -5.35
CA ARG A 85 5.74 -6.71 -6.29
C ARG A 85 6.79 -7.63 -5.67
N ARG A 86 7.03 -7.55 -4.36
CA ARG A 86 7.94 -8.47 -3.66
C ARG A 86 7.31 -9.84 -3.48
N PHE A 87 6.01 -9.92 -3.16
CA PHE A 87 5.27 -11.19 -3.16
C PHE A 87 5.21 -11.81 -4.55
N ALA A 88 4.95 -11.03 -5.61
CA ALA A 88 4.91 -11.55 -6.99
C ALA A 88 6.24 -12.14 -7.47
N LYS A 89 7.38 -11.68 -6.92
CA LYS A 89 8.72 -12.21 -7.21
C LYS A 89 9.12 -13.35 -6.28
N HIS A 90 8.34 -13.62 -5.24
CA HIS A 90 8.61 -14.67 -4.27
C HIS A 90 7.97 -15.98 -4.74
N GLU A 91 8.64 -17.10 -4.49
CA GLU A 91 8.26 -18.40 -5.06
C GLU A 91 7.35 -19.23 -4.12
N ARG A 92 6.73 -18.65 -3.09
CA ARG A 92 5.94 -19.45 -2.14
C ARG A 92 4.65 -19.91 -2.82
N GLY A 93 4.49 -21.23 -2.90
CA GLY A 93 3.24 -21.82 -3.40
C GLY A 93 3.15 -21.98 -4.92
N ARG A 94 4.25 -21.85 -5.67
CA ARG A 94 4.36 -22.52 -6.98
C ARG A 94 4.41 -24.04 -6.74
N LYS A 95 3.24 -24.66 -6.58
CA LYS A 95 3.05 -26.09 -6.81
C LYS A 95 2.28 -26.26 -8.11
#